data_AF-A0ABC8LJW6-F1
#
_entry.id   AF-A0ABC8LJW6-F1
#
_cell.length_a   1.000
_cell.length_b   1.000
_cell.length_c   1.000
_cell.angle_alpha   90.00
_cell.angle_beta   90.00
_cell.angle_gamma   90.00
#
_symmetry.space_group_name_H-M   'P 1'
#
loop_
_entity.id
_entity.type
_entity.pdbx_description
1 polymer ?
#
loop_
_entity_poly.entity_id
_entity_poly.type
_entity_poly.pdbx_seq_one_letter_code
_entity_poly.pdbx_strand_id
1 'polypeptide(L)'
;MFKLEPIGSTLFSSDVVWDEKGHARISYIYVTFTDDGIKSIQFIYFHEGVHVESKKHGYSGGKHTTRVKLENDEYLTALSGVYGEKRITSLTFHTNKRSHGPFCKRDYDISFMRKIDVGICDRSEFCGLFGSFSEVKYGGYLTSIGMYVSHNTSIIDQDPRTRFGATYDDHHFVRSESLDHTSTSGHYQCPNIVDGFPVNPIRRRESKLKDKILSKFNKAIRFLLNL
;
A
#
# COMPACT_ATOMS: atom_id res chain seq x y z
N MET A 1 0.49 4.52 14.19
CA MET A 1 0.44 4.99 12.78
C MET A 1 1.00 6.40 12.73
N PHE A 2 1.96 6.64 11.85
CA PHE A 2 2.68 7.90 11.68
C PHE A 2 2.41 8.46 10.28
N LYS A 3 2.30 9.78 10.18
CA LYS A 3 2.18 10.51 8.91
C LYS A 3 3.57 10.91 8.46
N LEU A 4 3.99 10.48 7.26
CA LEU A 4 5.28 10.87 6.72
C LEU A 4 5.20 12.25 6.04
N GLU A 5 6.31 12.94 5.89
CA GLU A 5 6.36 14.13 5.05
C GLU A 5 6.03 13.75 3.60
N PRO A 6 5.13 14.49 2.92
CA PRO A 6 4.76 14.18 1.55
C PRO A 6 5.85 14.60 0.56
N ILE A 7 5.84 13.96 -0.60
CA ILE A 7 6.46 14.53 -1.80
C ILE A 7 5.58 15.72 -2.22
N GLY A 8 6.22 16.85 -2.51
CA GLY A 8 5.54 18.06 -2.97
C GLY A 8 5.31 19.09 -1.87
N SER A 9 4.25 19.89 -1.99
CA SER A 9 3.95 21.00 -1.07
C SER A 9 2.51 20.96 -0.60
N THR A 10 2.31 21.20 0.69
CA THR A 10 1.00 21.33 1.35
C THR A 10 0.67 22.79 1.70
N LEU A 11 1.49 23.74 1.25
CA LEU A 11 1.42 25.15 1.69
C LEU A 11 0.37 25.99 0.95
N PHE A 12 -0.32 25.43 -0.04
CA PHE A 12 -1.31 26.17 -0.81
C PHE A 12 -2.69 26.05 -0.16
N SER A 13 -3.18 27.14 0.42
CA SER A 13 -4.45 27.20 1.14
C SER A 13 -5.69 26.89 0.29
N SER A 14 -5.56 26.96 -1.04
CA SER A 14 -6.61 26.62 -1.99
C SER A 14 -6.54 25.16 -2.48
N ASP A 15 -5.67 24.31 -1.95
CA ASP A 15 -5.58 22.94 -2.42
C ASP A 15 -6.72 22.07 -1.86
N VAL A 16 -7.26 21.20 -2.72
CA VAL A 16 -8.22 20.17 -2.31
C VAL A 16 -7.44 18.99 -1.75
N VAL A 17 -7.50 18.83 -0.43
CA VAL A 17 -6.83 17.76 0.32
C VAL A 17 -7.67 16.49 0.33
N TRP A 18 -6.99 15.35 0.25
CA TRP A 18 -7.57 14.03 0.46
C TRP A 18 -6.69 13.23 1.43
N ASP A 19 -7.32 12.36 2.23
CA ASP A 19 -6.68 11.58 3.27
C ASP A 19 -7.41 10.24 3.42
N GLU A 20 -6.77 9.14 3.00
CA GLU A 20 -7.32 7.77 3.06
C GLU A 20 -6.45 6.87 3.93
N LYS A 21 -7.02 6.33 5.01
CA LYS A 21 -6.35 5.47 6.02
C LYS A 21 -7.11 4.16 6.23
N GLY A 22 -6.45 3.19 6.86
CA GLY A 22 -7.08 1.94 7.28
C GLY A 22 -7.14 0.88 6.18
N HIS A 23 -6.38 1.07 5.09
CA HIS A 23 -6.38 0.14 3.96
C HIS A 23 -4.99 -0.44 3.73
N ALA A 24 -4.75 -1.65 4.25
CA ALA A 24 -3.44 -2.32 4.14
C ALA A 24 -3.18 -2.94 2.74
N ARG A 25 -4.22 -3.15 1.93
CA ARG A 25 -4.08 -3.88 0.66
C ARG A 25 -4.72 -3.15 -0.51
N ILE A 26 -3.86 -2.60 -1.36
CA ILE A 26 -4.21 -2.07 -2.68
C ILE A 26 -4.10 -3.21 -3.70
N SER A 27 -5.14 -3.41 -4.52
CA SER A 27 -5.10 -4.30 -5.69
C SER A 27 -4.78 -3.52 -6.96
N TYR A 28 -5.34 -2.31 -7.10
CA TYR A 28 -5.14 -1.48 -8.29
C TYR A 28 -4.92 -0.02 -7.93
N ILE A 29 -4.09 0.63 -8.73
CA ILE A 29 -3.90 2.08 -8.71
C ILE A 29 -4.20 2.60 -10.12
N TYR A 30 -5.16 3.51 -10.22
CA TYR A 30 -5.44 4.23 -11.45
C TYR A 30 -4.77 5.59 -11.37
N VAL A 31 -3.91 5.88 -12.34
CA VAL A 31 -3.22 7.17 -12.45
C VAL A 31 -3.57 7.77 -13.80
N THR A 32 -4.20 8.95 -13.78
CA THR A 32 -4.48 9.73 -14.98
C THR A 32 -3.60 10.97 -14.97
N PHE A 33 -2.90 11.23 -16.07
CA PHE A 33 -1.90 12.29 -16.16
C PHE A 33 -1.84 12.90 -17.56
N THR A 34 -1.13 14.02 -17.64
CA THR A 34 -0.75 14.69 -18.89
C THR A 34 0.77 14.75 -18.97
N ASP A 35 1.29 15.35 -20.02
CA ASP A 35 2.72 15.70 -20.10
C ASP A 35 3.14 16.70 -19.01
N ASP A 36 2.15 17.33 -18.34
CA ASP A 36 2.38 18.40 -17.39
C ASP A 36 2.31 18.00 -15.92
N GLY A 37 1.71 16.85 -15.63
CA GLY A 37 1.55 16.38 -14.26
C GLY A 37 0.38 15.42 -14.10
N ILE A 38 0.22 14.94 -12.87
CA ILE A 38 -0.84 14.00 -12.50
C ILE A 38 -2.17 14.73 -12.32
N LYS A 39 -3.21 14.28 -13.01
CA LYS A 39 -4.56 14.87 -12.97
C LYS A 39 -5.46 14.21 -11.95
N SER A 40 -5.36 12.89 -11.79
CA SER A 40 -6.12 12.18 -10.77
C SER A 40 -5.49 10.85 -10.38
N ILE A 41 -5.80 10.41 -9.17
CA ILE A 41 -5.44 9.09 -8.65
C ILE A 41 -6.69 8.45 -8.03
N GLN A 42 -6.85 7.15 -8.21
CA GLN A 42 -7.87 6.35 -7.56
C GLN A 42 -7.30 4.99 -7.17
N PHE A 43 -7.74 4.46 -6.03
CA PHE A 43 -7.28 3.17 -5.52
C PHE A 43 -8.43 2.17 -5.51
N ILE A 44 -8.09 0.91 -5.74
CA ILE A 44 -9.00 -0.21 -5.50
C ILE A 44 -8.38 -1.04 -4.39
N TYR A 45 -9.03 -1.07 -3.24
CA TYR A 45 -8.60 -1.81 -2.08
C TYR A 45 -9.18 -3.22 -2.06
N PHE A 46 -8.47 -4.16 -1.46
CA PHE A 46 -8.97 -5.49 -1.19
C PHE A 46 -9.16 -5.67 0.31
N HIS A 47 -10.40 -5.86 0.72
CA HIS A 47 -10.80 -6.03 2.12
C HIS A 47 -11.81 -7.16 2.20
N GLU A 48 -11.62 -8.11 3.12
CA GLU A 48 -12.55 -9.22 3.39
C GLU A 48 -13.04 -10.00 2.14
N GLY A 49 -12.16 -10.19 1.16
CA GLY A 49 -12.50 -10.94 -0.06
C GLY A 49 -13.19 -10.12 -1.15
N VAL A 50 -13.42 -8.83 -0.94
CA VAL A 50 -14.05 -7.93 -1.90
C VAL A 50 -13.12 -6.80 -2.32
N HIS A 51 -13.34 -6.30 -3.54
CA HIS A 51 -12.68 -5.10 -4.04
C HIS A 51 -13.58 -3.89 -3.77
N VAL A 52 -13.02 -2.85 -3.16
CA VAL A 52 -13.72 -1.61 -2.82
C VAL A 52 -13.01 -0.46 -3.53
N GLU A 53 -13.75 0.31 -4.31
CA GLU A 53 -13.19 1.48 -4.99
C GLU A 53 -13.12 2.66 -4.04
N SER A 54 -11.98 3.35 -4.04
CA SER A 54 -11.84 4.63 -3.35
C SER A 54 -12.50 5.75 -4.16
N LYS A 55 -12.66 6.93 -3.54
CA LYS A 55 -13.02 8.13 -4.31
C LYS A 55 -11.89 8.43 -5.29
N LYS A 56 -12.24 8.83 -6.51
CA LYS A 56 -11.28 9.39 -7.45
C LYS A 56 -10.86 10.78 -6.97
N HIS A 57 -9.58 10.95 -6.66
CA HIS A 57 -9.00 12.22 -6.22
C HIS A 57 -8.44 13.00 -7.40
N GLY A 58 -8.64 14.32 -7.41
CA GLY A 58 -8.23 15.20 -8.51
C GLY A 58 -9.33 15.41 -9.55
N TYR A 59 -8.94 15.59 -10.80
CA TYR A 59 -9.80 16.12 -11.87
C TYR A 59 -9.80 15.23 -13.12
N SER A 60 -10.81 15.42 -13.96
CA SER A 60 -10.88 14.84 -15.30
C SER A 60 -9.90 15.53 -16.27
N GLY A 61 -9.86 15.07 -17.54
CA GLY A 61 -9.10 15.72 -18.60
C GLY A 61 -7.62 15.36 -18.71
N GLY A 62 -7.20 14.18 -18.24
CA GLY A 62 -5.85 13.69 -18.53
C GLY A 62 -5.73 13.09 -19.94
N LYS A 63 -4.52 13.12 -20.50
CA LYS A 63 -4.20 12.54 -21.81
C LYS A 63 -3.92 11.04 -21.73
N HIS A 64 -3.38 10.59 -20.61
CA HIS A 64 -2.99 9.21 -20.37
C HIS A 64 -3.66 8.69 -19.11
N THR A 65 -4.10 7.43 -19.13
CA THR A 65 -4.57 6.72 -17.94
C THR A 65 -3.91 5.36 -17.89
N THR A 66 -3.26 5.07 -16.77
CA THR A 66 -2.62 3.78 -16.53
C THR A 66 -3.26 3.11 -15.32
N ARG A 67 -3.52 1.81 -15.46
CA ARG A 67 -3.94 0.95 -14.36
C ARG A 67 -2.77 0.08 -13.93
N VAL A 68 -2.25 0.34 -12.75
CA VAL A 68 -1.30 -0.52 -12.05
C VAL A 68 -2.06 -1.65 -11.38
N LYS A 69 -1.65 -2.90 -11.61
CA LYS A 69 -2.16 -4.07 -10.90
C LYS A 69 -1.06 -4.57 -9.96
N LEU A 70 -1.38 -4.66 -8.68
CA LEU A 70 -0.51 -5.30 -7.70
C LEU A 70 -0.85 -6.77 -7.58
N GLU A 71 0.17 -7.61 -7.49
CA GLU A 71 0.00 -9.03 -7.16
C GLU A 71 -0.45 -9.21 -5.70
N ASN A 72 -0.93 -10.41 -5.37
CA ASN A 72 -1.53 -10.67 -4.05
C ASN A 72 -0.58 -10.41 -2.87
N ASP A 73 0.70 -10.69 -3.07
CA ASP A 73 1.84 -10.51 -2.17
C ASP A 73 2.68 -9.26 -2.51
N GLU A 74 2.21 -8.42 -3.44
CA GLU A 74 2.84 -7.14 -3.77
C GLU A 74 2.19 -6.00 -2.97
N TYR A 75 2.99 -5.22 -2.25
CA TYR A 75 2.54 -4.11 -1.41
C TYR A 75 3.45 -2.89 -1.59
N LEU A 76 2.86 -1.72 -1.37
CA LEU A 76 3.55 -0.46 -1.48
C LEU A 76 4.56 -0.32 -0.34
N THR A 77 5.80 0.01 -0.68
CA THR A 77 6.90 0.19 0.27
C THR A 77 7.44 1.61 0.25
N ALA A 78 7.35 2.30 -0.89
CA ALA A 78 7.92 3.61 -1.07
C ALA A 78 7.17 4.42 -2.14
N LEU A 79 7.38 5.74 -2.11
CA LEU A 79 6.98 6.67 -3.17
C LEU A 79 8.22 7.45 -3.61
N SER A 80 8.34 7.74 -4.90
CA SER A 80 9.27 8.75 -5.38
C SER A 80 8.65 9.64 -6.43
N GLY A 81 9.18 10.84 -6.59
CA GLY A 81 8.67 11.78 -7.56
C GLY A 81 9.47 13.05 -7.63
N VAL A 82 9.21 13.83 -8.67
CA VAL A 82 9.79 15.16 -8.88
C VAL A 82 8.69 16.19 -8.64
N TYR A 83 8.97 17.18 -7.81
CA TYR A 83 8.09 18.32 -7.59
C TYR A 83 8.71 19.55 -8.23
N GLY A 84 8.01 20.12 -9.21
CA GLY A 84 8.47 21.28 -9.98
C GLY A 84 7.29 22.15 -10.38
N GLU A 85 7.50 23.47 -10.45
CA GLU A 85 6.44 24.44 -10.81
C GLU A 85 5.11 24.20 -10.09
N LYS A 86 5.18 24.01 -8.76
CA LYS A 86 4.03 23.83 -7.87
C LYS A 86 3.19 22.57 -8.12
N ARG A 87 3.74 21.52 -8.76
CA ARG A 87 3.05 20.24 -8.97
C ARG A 87 4.01 19.06 -9.01
N ILE A 88 3.48 17.85 -8.88
CA ILE A 88 4.22 16.61 -9.07
C ILE A 88 4.25 16.28 -10.57
N THR A 89 5.45 16.28 -11.13
CA THR A 89 5.74 16.14 -12.57
C THR A 89 6.33 14.78 -12.93
N SER A 90 6.57 13.95 -11.92
CA SER A 90 6.88 12.53 -12.03
C SER A 90 6.46 11.85 -10.74
N LEU A 91 5.80 10.70 -10.84
CA LEU A 91 5.38 9.90 -9.69
C LEU A 91 5.65 8.42 -9.95
N THR A 92 6.35 7.76 -9.04
CA THR A 92 6.62 6.32 -9.06
C THR A 92 6.16 5.69 -7.76
N PHE A 93 5.41 4.60 -7.86
CA PHE A 93 5.05 3.74 -6.73
C PHE A 93 6.05 2.60 -6.65
N HIS A 94 6.72 2.45 -5.52
CA HIS A 94 7.64 1.33 -5.28
C HIS A 94 6.96 0.29 -4.43
N THR A 95 7.12 -0.97 -4.83
CA THR A 95 6.62 -2.13 -4.10
C THR A 95 7.78 -3.00 -3.66
N ASN A 96 7.50 -3.97 -2.80
CA ASN A 96 8.44 -5.02 -2.43
C ASN A 96 8.91 -5.89 -3.62
N LYS A 97 8.30 -5.75 -4.80
CA LYS A 97 8.65 -6.51 -6.01
C LYS A 97 9.25 -5.67 -7.13
N ARG A 98 8.69 -4.48 -7.38
CA ARG A 98 9.03 -3.66 -8.56
C ARG A 98 8.64 -2.21 -8.37
N SER A 99 8.98 -1.39 -9.35
CA SER A 99 8.55 0.00 -9.44
C SER A 99 7.51 0.16 -10.54
N HIS A 100 6.47 0.96 -10.28
CA HIS A 100 5.41 1.30 -11.24
C HIS A 100 5.47 2.79 -11.53
N GLY A 101 5.82 3.14 -12.77
CA GLY A 101 6.09 4.50 -13.20
C GLY A 101 7.49 4.62 -13.81
N PRO A 102 8.03 5.85 -13.94
CA PRO A 102 7.39 7.10 -13.55
C PRO A 102 6.15 7.43 -14.39
N PHE A 103 5.09 7.90 -13.73
CA PHE A 103 3.91 8.49 -14.36
C PHE A 103 4.11 9.99 -14.49
N CYS A 104 3.84 10.51 -15.68
CA CYS A 104 4.36 11.80 -16.14
C CYS A 104 5.91 11.79 -16.12
N LYS A 105 6.51 12.20 -17.22
CA LYS A 105 7.97 12.35 -17.31
C LYS A 105 8.27 13.64 -18.01
N ARG A 106 7.89 14.76 -17.39
CA ARG A 106 8.41 16.03 -17.86
C ARG A 106 9.88 16.14 -17.47
N ASP A 107 10.73 16.51 -18.42
CA ASP A 107 12.14 16.78 -18.18
C ASP A 107 12.30 17.99 -17.25
N TYR A 108 12.30 17.72 -15.94
CA TYR A 108 12.79 18.62 -14.91
C TYR A 108 14.06 18.06 -14.33
N ASP A 109 14.85 18.96 -13.73
CA ASP A 109 16.06 18.59 -13.01
C ASP A 109 15.75 17.55 -11.92
N ILE A 110 16.40 16.40 -12.03
CA ILE A 110 16.28 15.28 -11.08
C ILE A 110 16.76 15.66 -9.68
N SER A 111 17.46 16.78 -9.51
CA SER A 111 17.82 17.34 -8.19
C SER A 111 16.60 17.62 -7.30
N PHE A 112 15.43 17.85 -7.89
CA PHE A 112 14.15 18.00 -7.19
C PHE A 112 13.44 16.67 -6.89
N MET A 113 14.06 15.54 -7.20
CA MET A 113 13.53 14.23 -6.83
C MET A 113 13.47 14.10 -5.32
N ARG A 114 12.36 13.56 -4.84
CA ARG A 114 12.14 13.17 -3.44
C ARG A 114 11.67 11.73 -3.40
N LYS A 115 12.10 11.02 -2.35
CA LYS A 115 11.72 9.63 -2.11
C LYS A 115 11.29 9.50 -0.65
N ILE A 116 10.15 8.87 -0.45
CA ILE A 116 9.68 8.40 0.84
C ILE A 116 9.94 6.90 0.86
N ASP A 117 10.89 6.46 1.68
CA ASP A 117 11.22 5.06 1.89
C ASP A 117 11.62 4.88 3.35
N VAL A 118 10.72 4.29 4.13
CA VAL A 118 10.94 4.07 5.58
C VAL A 118 11.22 2.60 5.89
N GLY A 119 11.55 1.81 4.87
CA GLY A 119 11.87 0.39 5.04
C GLY A 119 10.66 -0.45 5.46
N ILE A 120 9.50 -0.23 4.83
CA ILE A 120 8.33 -1.10 5.04
C ILE A 120 8.71 -2.54 4.72
N CYS A 121 8.69 -3.38 5.73
CA CYS A 121 9.05 -4.80 5.60
C CYS A 121 7.80 -5.68 5.51
N ASP A 122 6.71 -5.31 6.19
CA ASP A 122 5.45 -6.03 6.14
C ASP A 122 4.32 -5.18 5.53
N ARG A 123 3.41 -5.82 4.79
CA ARG A 123 2.23 -5.17 4.20
C ARG A 123 1.41 -4.40 5.24
N SER A 124 1.29 -4.93 6.45
CA SER A 124 0.49 -4.35 7.55
C SER A 124 1.05 -3.02 8.06
N GLU A 125 2.32 -2.73 7.80
CA GLU A 125 2.93 -1.45 8.15
C GLU A 125 2.35 -0.32 7.28
N PHE A 126 2.03 -0.58 6.01
CA PHE A 126 1.35 0.41 5.16
C PHE A 126 -0.09 0.64 5.64
N CYS A 127 -0.40 1.90 5.98
CA CYS A 127 -1.67 2.25 6.62
C CYS A 127 -2.55 3.18 5.78
N GLY A 128 -2.05 3.74 4.68
CA GLY A 128 -2.82 4.66 3.85
C GLY A 128 -2.00 5.67 3.07
N LEU A 129 -2.70 6.49 2.31
CA LEU A 129 -2.15 7.54 1.47
C LEU A 129 -2.91 8.84 1.70
N PHE A 130 -2.23 9.95 1.53
CA PHE A 130 -2.85 11.27 1.56
C PHE A 130 -2.18 12.17 0.54
N GLY A 131 -2.80 13.30 0.25
CA GLY A 131 -2.22 14.27 -0.64
C GLY A 131 -3.15 15.41 -0.93
N SER A 132 -2.82 16.15 -1.97
CA SER A 132 -3.59 17.32 -2.38
C SER A 132 -3.50 17.54 -3.87
N PHE A 133 -4.54 18.17 -4.42
CA PHE A 133 -4.55 18.68 -5.77
C PHE A 133 -4.81 20.18 -5.75
N SER A 134 -4.19 20.91 -6.67
CA SER A 134 -4.47 22.34 -6.82
C SER A 134 -5.92 22.56 -7.22
N GLU A 135 -6.60 23.50 -6.56
CA GLU A 135 -7.90 23.96 -7.02
C GLU A 135 -7.71 25.05 -8.06
N VAL A 136 -7.99 24.72 -9.31
CA VAL A 136 -8.05 25.69 -10.40
C VAL A 136 -9.32 25.47 -11.20
N LYS A 137 -9.89 26.56 -11.72
CA LYS A 137 -11.17 26.62 -12.45
C LYS A 137 -11.29 25.60 -13.61
N TYR A 138 -10.17 25.10 -14.13
CA TYR A 138 -10.10 24.16 -15.26
C TYR A 138 -9.53 22.78 -14.88
N GLY A 139 -9.48 22.47 -13.58
CA GLY A 139 -8.93 21.24 -13.03
C GLY A 139 -7.42 21.32 -12.82
N GLY A 140 -6.98 21.03 -11.60
CA GLY A 140 -5.57 21.14 -11.21
C GLY A 140 -4.77 19.87 -11.38
N TYR A 141 -3.61 19.88 -10.71
CA TYR A 141 -2.63 18.81 -10.72
C TYR A 141 -2.32 18.37 -9.29
N LEU A 142 -1.80 17.17 -9.13
CA LEU A 142 -1.33 16.67 -7.84
C LEU A 142 -0.21 17.59 -7.34
N THR A 143 -0.38 18.15 -6.16
CA THR A 143 0.57 19.08 -5.53
C THR A 143 1.35 18.42 -4.40
N SER A 144 0.74 17.45 -3.72
CA SER A 144 1.41 16.62 -2.73
C SER A 144 0.90 15.17 -2.72
N ILE A 145 1.76 14.23 -2.34
CA ILE A 145 1.38 12.87 -2.00
C ILE A 145 2.30 12.31 -0.91
N GLY A 146 1.72 11.68 0.09
CA GLY A 146 2.43 11.03 1.19
C GLY A 146 1.74 9.76 1.62
N MET A 147 2.33 9.10 2.62
CA MET A 147 1.86 7.81 3.11
C MET A 147 1.82 7.78 4.64
N TYR A 148 0.94 6.93 5.16
CA TYR A 148 0.89 6.56 6.56
C TYR A 148 1.55 5.21 6.77
N VAL A 149 2.37 5.10 7.80
CA VAL A 149 3.07 3.86 8.16
C VAL A 149 2.90 3.57 9.64
N SER A 150 2.66 2.32 10.01
CA SER A 150 2.78 1.86 11.39
C SER A 150 4.11 1.15 11.57
N HIS A 151 4.78 1.39 12.69
CA HIS A 151 5.87 0.51 13.10
C HIS A 151 5.20 -0.66 13.79
N ASN A 152 5.25 -1.84 13.17
CA ASN A 152 4.89 -3.06 13.85
C ASN A 152 6.17 -3.62 14.46
N THR A 153 6.51 -3.18 15.68
CA THR A 153 7.66 -3.70 16.45
C THR A 153 7.39 -5.11 16.98
N SER A 154 6.81 -5.97 16.18
CA SER A 154 6.56 -7.36 16.53
C SER A 154 7.60 -8.24 15.82
N ILE A 155 8.61 -8.63 16.62
CA ILE A 155 9.60 -9.68 16.35
C ILE A 155 10.79 -9.21 15.48
N ILE A 156 11.79 -8.59 16.12
CA ILE A 156 13.25 -8.61 15.90
C ILE A 156 13.80 -7.29 16.46
N ASP A 157 13.96 -7.23 17.78
CA ASP A 157 15.08 -6.51 18.40
C ASP A 157 15.48 -7.19 19.72
N GLN A 158 15.52 -8.54 19.68
CA GLN A 158 16.20 -9.37 20.69
C GLN A 158 17.63 -9.73 20.24
N ASP A 159 18.16 -9.09 19.19
CA ASP A 159 19.57 -9.24 18.84
C ASP A 159 20.21 -7.87 18.56
N PRO A 160 21.05 -7.33 19.47
CA PRO A 160 21.67 -6.04 19.27
C PRO A 160 22.59 -6.12 18.05
N ARG A 161 22.29 -5.29 17.04
CA ARG A 161 23.14 -5.08 15.86
C ARG A 161 24.58 -4.85 16.32
N THR A 162 25.41 -5.86 16.09
CA THR A 162 26.82 -5.85 16.48
C THR A 162 27.48 -4.68 15.77
N ARG A 163 28.03 -3.77 16.58
CA ARG A 163 28.85 -2.66 16.12
C ARG A 163 30.11 -3.20 15.43
N PHE A 164 30.54 -2.47 14.42
CA PHE A 164 31.86 -2.58 13.81
C PHE A 164 32.96 -2.78 14.87
N GLY A 165 33.90 -3.65 14.52
CA GLY A 165 34.78 -4.36 15.43
C GLY A 165 35.60 -3.50 16.39
N ALA A 166 35.70 -4.00 17.61
CA ALA A 166 36.84 -3.83 18.49
C ALA A 166 37.12 -5.21 19.11
N THR A 167 38.34 -5.71 18.91
CA THR A 167 38.90 -6.93 19.48
C THR A 167 38.97 -6.85 21.00
N TYR A 168 38.77 -7.96 21.72
CA TYR A 168 39.67 -8.53 22.75
C TYR A 168 39.11 -9.88 23.23
N ASP A 169 40.03 -10.80 23.54
CA ASP A 169 39.85 -12.17 24.01
C ASP A 169 39.03 -12.29 25.32
N ASP A 170 38.31 -13.40 25.51
CA ASP A 170 38.74 -14.51 26.37
C ASP A 170 37.56 -15.37 26.91
N HIS A 171 37.84 -16.67 27.01
CA HIS A 171 37.12 -17.83 27.57
C HIS A 171 35.65 -17.78 28.11
N HIS A 172 34.89 -18.81 27.68
CA HIS A 172 34.09 -19.78 28.47
C HIS A 172 32.63 -20.06 28.01
N PHE A 173 32.35 -21.36 27.97
CA PHE A 173 31.19 -22.11 27.50
C PHE A 173 30.17 -22.35 28.63
N VAL A 174 28.86 -22.16 28.40
CA VAL A 174 27.79 -22.92 29.08
C VAL A 174 26.55 -23.07 28.18
N ARG A 175 25.98 -24.28 28.20
CA ARG A 175 24.78 -24.79 27.49
C ARG A 175 23.59 -24.90 28.47
N SER A 176 22.35 -24.64 28.04
CA SER A 176 21.08 -25.26 28.50
C SER A 176 19.89 -24.51 27.86
N GLU A 177 19.17 -25.10 26.90
CA GLU A 177 17.90 -25.87 26.99
C GLU A 177 16.59 -25.06 26.99
N SER A 178 15.61 -25.66 26.33
CA SER A 178 14.32 -25.20 25.84
C SER A 178 13.26 -24.93 26.91
N LEU A 179 12.37 -23.96 26.65
CA LEU A 179 10.99 -23.99 27.13
C LEU A 179 10.02 -23.49 26.05
N ASP A 180 9.15 -24.39 25.61
CA ASP A 180 7.86 -24.09 24.99
C ASP A 180 7.05 -23.19 25.91
N HIS A 181 6.27 -22.24 25.36
CA HIS A 181 4.89 -21.97 25.81
C HIS A 181 4.18 -21.01 24.83
N THR A 182 3.02 -21.51 24.39
CA THR A 182 1.92 -20.84 23.69
C THR A 182 1.44 -19.55 24.36
N SER A 183 1.15 -18.48 23.60
CA SER A 183 0.15 -17.46 23.96
C SER A 183 -0.27 -16.56 22.77
N THR A 184 -1.50 -16.80 22.32
CA THR A 184 -2.58 -15.83 22.06
C THR A 184 -2.38 -14.72 20.99
N SER A 185 -2.98 -14.97 19.83
CA SER A 185 -3.31 -14.03 18.74
C SER A 185 -4.02 -12.77 19.23
N GLY A 186 -3.39 -11.60 19.03
CA GLY A 186 -4.01 -10.29 19.16
C GLY A 186 -5.02 -10.06 18.02
N HIS A 187 -6.31 -10.17 18.34
CA HIS A 187 -7.40 -9.72 17.48
C HIS A 187 -7.36 -8.18 17.36
N TYR A 188 -6.95 -7.67 16.20
CA TYR A 188 -7.24 -6.28 15.83
C TYR A 188 -8.73 -6.19 15.47
N GLN A 189 -9.52 -5.57 16.35
CA GLN A 189 -10.86 -5.09 16.04
C GLN A 189 -10.76 -3.91 15.06
N CYS A 190 -11.39 -4.06 13.89
CA CYS A 190 -11.57 -2.94 12.97
C CYS A 190 -12.50 -1.87 13.62
N PRO A 191 -12.23 -0.56 13.45
CA PRO A 191 -13.14 0.47 13.93
C PRO A 191 -14.45 0.45 13.14
N ASN A 192 -15.57 0.59 13.87
CA ASN A 192 -16.92 0.65 13.33
C ASN A 192 -17.05 1.81 12.35
N ILE A 193 -17.40 1.51 11.10
CA ILE A 193 -17.80 2.50 10.10
C ILE A 193 -19.17 3.05 10.52
N VAL A 194 -19.19 4.30 10.96
CA VAL A 194 -20.41 5.10 11.04
C VAL A 194 -20.46 5.94 9.78
N ASP A 195 -21.29 5.52 8.83
CA ASP A 195 -22.19 6.38 8.06
C ASP A 195 -22.97 5.51 7.06
N GLY A 196 -24.28 5.44 7.30
CA GLY A 196 -25.20 4.55 6.61
C GLY A 196 -25.54 5.00 5.20
N PHE A 197 -25.42 4.06 4.25
CA PHE A 197 -26.20 4.04 3.03
C PHE A 197 -26.78 2.63 2.84
N PRO A 198 -28.09 2.48 2.56
CA PRO A 198 -28.67 1.17 2.34
C PRO A 198 -28.22 0.63 0.98
N VAL A 199 -27.29 -0.32 0.97
CA VAL A 199 -26.94 -1.07 -0.23
C VAL A 199 -27.79 -2.34 -0.25
N ASN A 200 -28.65 -2.46 -1.26
CA ASN A 200 -29.44 -3.68 -1.48
C ASN A 200 -28.50 -4.89 -1.68
N PRO A 201 -28.78 -6.05 -1.04
CA PRO A 201 -27.94 -7.24 -1.21
C PRO A 201 -27.92 -7.67 -2.67
N ILE A 202 -26.77 -7.55 -3.33
CA ILE A 202 -26.56 -8.18 -4.63
C ILE A 202 -26.53 -9.69 -4.37
N ARG A 203 -27.54 -10.41 -4.89
CA ARG A 203 -27.58 -11.88 -4.84
C ARG A 203 -26.29 -12.44 -5.42
N ARG A 204 -25.46 -13.02 -4.55
CA ARG A 204 -24.27 -13.80 -4.90
C ARG A 204 -24.70 -14.93 -5.83
N ARG A 205 -24.18 -14.96 -7.06
CA ARG A 205 -24.14 -16.20 -7.85
C ARG A 205 -22.91 -16.96 -7.37
N GLU A 206 -23.13 -17.96 -6.51
CA GLU A 206 -22.06 -18.82 -6.03
C GLU A 206 -21.38 -19.53 -7.21
N SER A 207 -20.05 -19.50 -7.22
CA SER A 207 -19.28 -20.22 -8.22
C SER A 207 -19.25 -21.71 -7.88
N LYS A 208 -19.87 -22.54 -8.72
CA LYS A 208 -19.91 -24.02 -8.64
C LYS A 208 -18.52 -24.69 -8.73
N LEU A 209 -17.44 -23.91 -8.72
CA LEU A 209 -16.08 -24.39 -8.86
C LEU A 209 -15.61 -25.10 -7.59
N LYS A 210 -16.00 -24.60 -6.40
CA LYS A 210 -15.68 -25.23 -5.12
C LYS A 210 -16.34 -26.61 -5.00
N ASP A 211 -17.62 -26.71 -5.33
CA ASP A 211 -18.37 -27.97 -5.27
C ASP A 211 -17.82 -29.02 -6.25
N LYS A 212 -17.40 -28.56 -7.44
CA LYS A 212 -16.82 -29.44 -8.47
C LYS A 212 -15.43 -29.97 -8.07
N ILE A 213 -14.62 -29.16 -7.39
CA ILE A 213 -13.31 -29.58 -6.87
C ILE A 213 -13.52 -30.55 -5.70
N LEU A 214 -14.40 -30.21 -4.75
CA LEU A 214 -14.68 -31.03 -3.58
C LEU A 214 -15.27 -32.40 -3.96
N SER A 215 -16.17 -32.43 -4.96
CA SER A 215 -16.73 -33.66 -5.51
C SER A 215 -15.66 -34.57 -6.14
N LYS A 216 -14.73 -34.00 -6.92
CA LYS A 216 -13.62 -34.76 -7.51
C LYS A 216 -12.68 -35.33 -6.44
N PHE A 217 -12.37 -34.53 -5.42
CA PHE A 217 -11.49 -34.94 -4.33
C PHE A 217 -12.10 -36.08 -3.50
N ASN A 218 -13.39 -35.96 -3.16
CA ASN A 218 -14.11 -37.00 -2.42
C ASN A 218 -14.24 -38.30 -3.22
N LYS A 219 -14.37 -38.22 -4.55
CA LYS A 219 -14.41 -39.40 -5.42
C LYS A 219 -13.05 -40.11 -5.48
N ALA A 220 -11.95 -39.36 -5.48
CA ALA A 220 -10.59 -39.91 -5.44
C ALA A 220 -10.27 -40.58 -4.10
N ILE A 221 -10.65 -39.96 -2.98
CA ILE A 221 -10.47 -40.54 -1.64
C ILE A 221 -11.24 -41.85 -1.51
N ARG A 222 -12.50 -41.90 -1.98
CA ARG A 222 -13.29 -43.15 -1.96
C ARG A 222 -12.72 -44.26 -2.83
N PHE A 223 -12.02 -43.92 -3.92
CA PHE A 223 -11.35 -44.91 -4.76
C PHE A 223 -10.11 -45.50 -4.06
N LEU A 224 -9.36 -44.69 -3.33
CA LEU A 224 -8.16 -45.11 -2.59
C LEU A 224 -8.50 -45.90 -1.30
N LEU A 225 -9.65 -45.66 -0.69
CA LEU A 225 -10.10 -46.38 0.51
C LEU A 225 -10.78 -47.73 0.21
N ASN A 226 -11.06 -48.03 -1.06
CA ASN A 226 -11.69 -49.28 -1.52
C ASN A 226 -10.71 -50.21 -2.28
N LEU A 227 -9.40 -49.97 -2.14
CA LEU A 227 -8.29 -50.83 -2.57
C LEU A 227 -7.66 -51.47 -1.33
#